data_AF-A0AAW6Y353-F1
#
_entry.id   AF-A0AAW6Y353-F1
#
_cell.length_a   1.000
_cell.length_b   1.000
_cell.length_c   1.000
_cell.angle_alpha   90.00
_cell.angle_beta   90.00
_cell.angle_gamma   90.00
#
_symmetry.space_group_name_H-M   'P 1'
#
loop_
_entity.id
_entity.type
_entity.pdbx_description
1 polymer ?
#
loop_
_entity_poly.entity_id
_entity_poly.type
_entity_poly.pdbx_seq_one_letter_code
_entity_poly.pdbx_strand_id
1 'polypeptide(L)'
;MKQALEDIQNSMVNAKSDTEGLKVAYELFGKRAGAAIYQACKNGSLSFAELGTSLKDNAGSVEKTFNETLDPIDKFKTSMNSLKIVGADLGSSLATVLQPMLEKFASCMKSL
;
A
#
# COMPACT_ATOMS: atom_id res chain seq x y z
N MET A 1 -3.59 10.70 -9.93
CA MET A 1 -3.17 10.10 -8.65
C MET A 1 -3.58 10.94 -7.43
N LYS A 2 -3.18 12.22 -7.29
CA LYS A 2 -3.62 13.09 -6.17
C LYS A 2 -5.14 13.07 -5.94
N GLN A 3 -5.91 13.36 -6.99
CA GLN A 3 -7.38 13.39 -6.89
C GLN A 3 -7.97 12.06 -6.44
N ALA A 4 -7.51 10.93 -7.00
CA ALA A 4 -7.99 9.61 -6.63
C ALA A 4 -7.71 9.25 -5.15
N LEU A 5 -6.53 9.62 -4.64
CA LEU A 5 -6.17 9.42 -3.23
C LEU A 5 -6.99 10.31 -2.29
N GLU A 6 -7.25 11.55 -2.70
CA GLU A 6 -8.13 12.48 -2.00
C GLU A 6 -9.59 11.97 -1.96
N ASP A 7 -10.10 11.47 -3.07
CA ASP A 7 -11.44 10.89 -3.18
C ASP A 7 -11.59 9.62 -2.31
N ILE A 8 -10.54 8.77 -2.24
CA ILE A 8 -10.51 7.59 -1.36
C ILE A 8 -10.62 8.00 0.11
N GLN A 9 -9.82 8.98 0.56
CA GLN A 9 -9.92 9.45 1.95
C GLN A 9 -11.30 10.04 2.23
N ASN A 10 -11.81 10.89 1.35
CA ASN A 10 -13.13 11.51 1.49
C ASN A 10 -14.25 10.48 1.57
N SER A 11 -14.18 9.41 0.77
CA SER A 11 -15.18 8.32 0.80
C SER A 11 -15.27 7.62 2.16
N MET A 12 -14.21 7.67 2.96
CA MET A 12 -14.16 7.10 4.31
C MET A 12 -14.49 8.15 5.38
N VAL A 13 -13.78 9.28 5.41
CA VAL A 13 -13.83 10.22 6.54
C VAL A 13 -15.04 11.17 6.48
N ASN A 14 -15.55 11.45 5.28
CA ASN A 14 -16.72 12.30 5.06
C ASN A 14 -17.98 11.48 4.73
N ALA A 15 -17.97 10.18 5.02
CA ALA A 15 -19.16 9.33 4.92
C ALA A 15 -20.25 9.82 5.89
N LYS A 16 -21.51 9.45 5.64
CA LYS A 16 -22.65 9.93 6.44
C LYS A 16 -22.60 9.47 7.90
N SER A 17 -21.82 8.43 8.20
CA SER A 17 -21.59 7.92 9.55
C SER A 17 -20.26 7.18 9.66
N ASP A 18 -19.80 7.01 10.90
CA ASP A 18 -18.58 6.24 11.20
C ASP A 18 -18.65 4.81 10.71
N THR A 19 -19.80 4.16 10.88
CA THR A 19 -20.04 2.79 10.42
C THR A 19 -19.92 2.66 8.91
N GLU A 20 -20.45 3.64 8.17
CA GLU A 20 -20.39 3.67 6.71
C GLU A 20 -18.96 3.91 6.23
N GLY A 21 -18.24 4.86 6.84
CA GLY A 21 -16.83 5.11 6.54
C GLY A 21 -15.92 3.92 6.84
N LEU A 22 -16.15 3.23 7.97
CA LEU A 22 -15.42 2.02 8.35
C LEU A 22 -15.71 0.87 7.37
N LYS A 23 -16.95 0.75 6.89
CA LYS A 23 -17.34 -0.24 5.88
C LYS A 23 -16.61 0.01 4.56
N VAL A 24 -16.56 1.26 4.10
CA VAL A 24 -15.78 1.63 2.90
C VAL A 24 -14.31 1.29 3.09
N ALA A 25 -13.73 1.58 4.25
CA ALA A 25 -12.35 1.21 4.56
C ALA A 25 -12.12 -0.32 4.53
N TYR A 26 -13.09 -1.12 4.98
CA TYR A 26 -13.02 -2.58 4.88
C TYR A 26 -13.14 -3.10 3.45
N GLU A 27 -13.96 -2.47 2.61
CA GLU A 27 -14.09 -2.83 1.19
C GLU A 27 -12.80 -2.54 0.43
N LEU A 28 -12.14 -1.41 0.72
CA LEU A 28 -10.90 -0.99 0.05
C LEU A 28 -9.66 -1.72 0.57
N PHE A 29 -9.54 -1.90 1.89
CA PHE A 29 -8.30 -2.35 2.52
C PHE A 29 -8.43 -3.67 3.29
N GLY A 30 -9.63 -4.27 3.32
CA GLY A 30 -9.93 -5.47 4.08
C GLY A 30 -10.13 -5.20 5.57
N LYS A 31 -10.74 -6.16 6.29
CA LYS A 31 -11.12 -5.99 7.71
C LYS A 31 -9.93 -5.72 8.64
N ARG A 32 -8.77 -6.32 8.37
CA ARG A 32 -7.57 -6.20 9.22
C ARG A 32 -6.93 -4.81 9.13
N ALA A 33 -6.71 -4.31 7.91
CA ALA A 33 -6.04 -3.03 7.71
C ALA A 33 -7.03 -1.85 7.70
N GLY A 34 -8.25 -2.05 7.20
CA GLY A 34 -9.24 -0.99 7.02
C GLY A 34 -9.61 -0.27 8.32
N ALA A 35 -9.71 -0.97 9.45
CA ALA A 35 -10.00 -0.32 10.74
C ALA A 35 -8.87 0.63 11.15
N ALA A 36 -7.62 0.19 11.04
CA ALA A 36 -6.45 1.00 11.40
C ALA A 36 -6.28 2.19 10.46
N ILE A 37 -6.46 1.99 9.15
CA ILE A 37 -6.37 3.04 8.12
C ILE A 37 -7.47 4.07 8.32
N TYR A 38 -8.72 3.63 8.55
CA TYR A 38 -9.84 4.53 8.82
C TYR A 38 -9.54 5.43 10.03
N GLN A 39 -9.10 4.85 11.15
CA GLN A 39 -8.79 5.61 12.36
C GLN A 39 -7.63 6.58 12.14
N ALA A 40 -6.58 6.15 11.44
CA ALA A 40 -5.44 7.01 11.10
C ALA A 40 -5.82 8.17 10.19
N CYS A 41 -6.75 7.96 9.23
CA CYS A 41 -7.28 9.05 8.43
C CYS A 41 -8.18 9.99 9.22
N LYS A 42 -9.00 9.43 10.13
CA LYS A 42 -9.94 10.20 10.93
C LYS A 42 -9.26 11.06 12.00
N ASN A 43 -8.19 10.56 12.62
CA ASN A 43 -7.42 11.31 13.62
C ASN A 43 -6.32 12.20 12.99
N GLY A 44 -6.17 12.17 11.66
CA GLY A 44 -5.21 12.98 10.92
C GLY A 44 -3.77 12.46 10.91
N SER A 45 -3.45 11.31 11.51
CA SER A 45 -2.10 10.75 11.47
C SER A 45 -1.71 10.17 10.09
N LEU A 46 -2.69 9.99 9.20
CA LEU A 46 -2.50 9.54 7.82
C LEU A 46 -3.38 10.36 6.88
N SER A 47 -2.79 11.11 5.95
CA SER A 47 -3.52 11.88 4.93
C SER A 47 -3.15 11.39 3.53
N PHE A 48 -4.10 10.76 2.84
CA PHE A 48 -3.95 10.38 1.43
C PHE A 48 -3.93 11.60 0.49
N ALA A 49 -4.55 12.72 0.87
CA ALA A 49 -4.46 13.97 0.12
C ALA A 49 -3.02 14.55 0.16
N GLU A 50 -2.37 14.52 1.32
CA GLU A 50 -0.97 14.92 1.47
C GLU A 50 -0.04 13.94 0.79
N LEU A 51 -0.26 12.62 0.97
CA LEU A 51 0.51 11.60 0.25
C LEU A 51 0.40 11.78 -1.27
N GLY A 52 -0.79 12.07 -1.79
CA GLY A 52 -0.97 12.35 -3.22
C GLY A 52 -0.25 13.60 -3.72
N THR A 53 -0.06 14.59 -2.84
CA THR A 53 0.74 15.79 -3.12
C THR A 53 2.22 15.47 -3.10
N SER A 54 2.71 14.79 -2.04
CA SER A 54 4.11 14.34 -1.96
C SER A 54 4.49 13.41 -3.11
N LEU A 55 3.61 12.50 -3.53
CA LEU A 55 3.84 11.60 -4.68
C LEU A 55 3.87 12.35 -6.00
N LYS A 56 3.06 13.40 -6.17
CA LYS A 56 3.10 14.26 -7.37
C LYS A 56 4.41 15.03 -7.43
N ASP A 57 4.84 15.60 -6.30
CA ASP A 57 6.04 16.41 -6.21
C ASP A 57 7.33 15.55 -6.30
N ASN A 58 7.25 14.29 -5.87
CA ASN A 58 8.32 13.29 -6.01
C ASN A 58 8.09 12.30 -7.17
N ALA A 59 7.19 12.57 -8.12
CA ALA A 59 6.84 11.60 -9.17
C ALA A 59 8.08 11.09 -9.94
N GLY A 60 9.07 11.97 -10.18
CA GLY A 60 10.36 11.58 -10.78
C GLY A 60 11.24 10.68 -9.90
N SER A 61 11.18 10.82 -8.57
CA SER A 61 11.85 9.93 -7.61
C SER A 61 11.09 8.63 -7.36
N VAL A 62 9.77 8.61 -7.50
CA VAL A 62 8.95 7.37 -7.39
C VAL A 62 9.04 6.54 -8.66
N GLU A 63 9.07 7.17 -9.83
CA GLU A 63 9.35 6.49 -11.11
C GLU A 63 10.79 5.97 -11.16
N LYS A 64 11.75 6.75 -10.65
CA LYS A 64 13.14 6.29 -10.46
C LYS A 64 13.23 5.17 -9.43
N THR A 65 12.56 5.30 -8.28
CA THR A 65 12.50 4.24 -7.25
C THR A 65 11.78 3.01 -7.80
N PHE A 66 10.77 3.16 -8.68
CA PHE A 66 10.03 2.07 -9.31
C PHE A 66 10.86 1.32 -10.35
N ASN A 67 11.56 2.04 -11.24
CA ASN A 67 12.53 1.46 -12.16
C ASN A 67 13.71 0.82 -11.40
N GLU A 68 14.18 1.49 -10.34
CA GLU A 68 15.15 0.94 -9.40
C GLU A 68 14.53 -0.06 -8.42
N THR A 69 13.22 -0.39 -8.45
CA THR A 69 12.52 -1.42 -7.65
C THR A 69 12.14 -2.64 -8.49
N LEU A 70 12.04 -2.51 -9.81
CA LEU A 70 12.01 -3.66 -10.72
C LEU A 70 13.21 -4.59 -10.49
N ASP A 71 14.41 -4.03 -10.35
CA ASP A 71 15.61 -4.76 -9.93
C ASP A 71 15.51 -5.34 -8.49
N PRO A 72 15.00 -4.59 -7.50
CA PRO A 72 14.66 -5.03 -6.15
C PRO A 72 13.55 -6.04 -5.99
N ILE A 73 12.57 -6.18 -6.87
CA ILE A 73 11.63 -7.32 -6.78
C ILE A 73 12.42 -8.60 -7.04
N ASP A 74 13.36 -8.58 -7.97
CA ASP A 74 14.28 -9.69 -8.20
C ASP A 74 15.31 -9.83 -7.05
N LYS A 75 15.87 -8.76 -6.52
CA LYS A 75 16.75 -8.83 -5.32
C LYS A 75 15.98 -9.20 -4.05
N PHE A 76 14.70 -8.88 -3.95
CA PHE A 76 13.82 -9.19 -2.84
C PHE A 76 13.39 -10.64 -2.93
N LYS A 77 13.01 -11.14 -4.12
CA LYS A 77 12.84 -12.57 -4.39
C LYS A 77 14.14 -13.33 -4.09
N THR A 78 15.28 -12.82 -4.51
CA THR A 78 16.60 -13.43 -4.23
C THR A 78 16.91 -13.41 -2.74
N SER A 79 16.67 -12.29 -2.04
CA SER A 79 16.85 -12.19 -0.59
C SER A 79 15.88 -13.10 0.16
N MET A 80 14.63 -13.22 -0.28
CA MET A 80 13.64 -14.14 0.28
C MET A 80 14.03 -15.59 0.03
N ASN A 81 14.56 -15.93 -1.15
CA ASN A 81 15.10 -17.25 -1.43
C ASN A 81 16.33 -17.56 -0.56
N SER A 82 17.23 -16.60 -0.35
CA SER A 82 18.36 -16.72 0.59
C SER A 82 17.91 -16.85 2.04
N LEU A 83 16.88 -16.11 2.46
CA LEU A 83 16.25 -16.25 3.77
C LEU A 83 15.53 -17.60 3.92
N LYS A 84 14.97 -18.16 2.86
CA LYS A 84 14.40 -19.51 2.82
C LYS A 84 15.47 -20.59 3.00
N ILE A 85 16.71 -20.34 2.56
CA ILE A 85 17.84 -21.25 2.78
C ILE A 85 18.34 -21.18 4.24
N VAL A 86 18.39 -19.98 4.83
CA VAL A 86 18.96 -19.77 6.18
C VAL A 86 17.93 -19.94 7.31
N GLY A 87 16.63 -19.79 7.02
CA GLY A 87 15.53 -19.87 8.00
C GLY A 87 14.21 -20.30 7.34
N ALA A 88 14.20 -21.52 6.80
CA ALA A 88 13.17 -22.06 5.90
C ALA A 88 11.71 -21.78 6.29
N ASP A 89 11.34 -21.90 7.56
CA ASP A 89 9.96 -21.70 8.00
C ASP A 89 9.55 -20.22 8.06
N LEU A 90 10.48 -19.35 8.47
CA LEU A 90 10.22 -17.91 8.60
C LEU A 90 10.24 -17.22 7.24
N GLY A 91 11.23 -17.57 6.40
CA GLY A 91 11.38 -17.03 5.05
C GLY A 91 10.22 -17.45 4.13
N SER A 92 9.76 -18.70 4.24
CA SER A 92 8.60 -19.16 3.44
C SER A 92 7.32 -18.45 3.87
N SER A 93 7.10 -18.23 5.17
CA SER A 93 5.91 -17.52 5.67
C SER A 93 5.88 -16.04 5.26
N LEU A 94 7.02 -15.34 5.36
CA LEU A 94 7.13 -13.94 4.94
C LEU A 94 7.00 -13.76 3.42
N ALA A 95 7.61 -14.64 2.62
CA ALA A 95 7.50 -14.60 1.16
C ALA A 95 6.04 -14.79 0.70
N THR A 96 5.31 -15.73 1.31
CA THR A 96 3.91 -16.03 0.93
C THR A 96 2.96 -14.85 1.19
N VAL A 97 3.25 -14.03 2.22
CA VAL A 97 2.42 -12.87 2.57
C VAL A 97 2.82 -11.63 1.75
N LEU A 98 4.11 -11.39 1.58
CA LEU A 98 4.62 -10.15 0.97
C LEU A 98 4.59 -10.20 -0.55
N GLN A 99 4.83 -11.36 -1.16
CA GLN A 99 4.85 -11.51 -2.62
C GLN A 99 3.54 -11.04 -3.30
N PRO A 100 2.34 -11.51 -2.91
CA PRO A 100 1.10 -11.05 -3.55
C PRO A 100 0.78 -9.57 -3.29
N MET A 101 1.24 -9.00 -2.17
CA MET A 101 1.09 -7.57 -1.88
C MET A 101 1.98 -6.73 -2.80
N LEU A 102 3.24 -7.15 -2.99
CA LEU A 102 4.19 -6.49 -3.88
C LEU A 102 3.77 -6.62 -5.35
N GLU A 103 3.25 -7.78 -5.77
CA GLU A 103 2.70 -7.99 -7.12
C GLU A 103 1.47 -7.11 -7.37
N LYS A 104 0.54 -7.01 -6.40
CA LYS A 104 -0.61 -6.09 -6.50
C LYS A 104 -0.18 -4.63 -6.58
N PHE A 105 0.79 -4.23 -5.77
CA PHE A 105 1.31 -2.87 -5.77
C PHE A 105 1.98 -2.53 -7.11
N ALA A 106 2.86 -3.40 -7.61
CA ALA A 106 3.51 -3.25 -8.91
C ALA A 106 2.49 -3.22 -10.06
N SER A 107 1.46 -4.07 -10.02
CA SER A 107 0.39 -4.07 -11.03
C SER A 107 -0.44 -2.79 -10.98
N CYS A 108 -0.78 -2.30 -9.79
CA CYS A 108 -1.54 -1.06 -9.62
C CYS A 108 -0.77 0.13 -10.21
N MET A 109 0.54 0.19 -10.01
CA MET A 109 1.42 1.22 -10.54
C MET A 109 1.68 1.10 -12.05
N LYS A 110 1.77 -0.13 -12.61
CA LYS A 110 1.85 -0.33 -14.08
C LYS A 110 0.59 0.09 -14.84
N SER A 111 -0.53 0.18 -14.14
CA SER A 111 -1.85 0.50 -14.72
C SER A 111 -2.18 1.99 -14.65
N LEU A 112 -1.29 2.79 -14.05
CA LEU A 112 -1.36 4.25 -13.88
C LEU A 112 -0.42 4.93 -14.88
#